data_AF-A0AA96TM39-F1
#
_entry.id   AF-A0AA96TM39-F1
#
_cell.length_a   1.000
_cell.length_b   1.000
_cell.length_c   1.000
_cell.angle_alpha   90.00
_cell.angle_beta   90.00
_cell.angle_gamma   90.00
#
_symmetry.space_group_name_H-M   'P 1'
#
loop_
_entity.id
_entity.type
_entity.pdbx_description
1 polymer ?
#
loop_
_entity_poly.entity_id
_entity_poly.type
_entity_poly.pdbx_seq_one_letter_code
_entity_poly.pdbx_strand_id
1 'polypeptide(L)'
;MSKTDKTRPWWVRMADEPMVACGPAHDHRFGPCTLPEEITAGSASLGVRRTGCHWTGTRSHWFRRCESRGYREWSSLRRQDRRRSRRSRHEARRRLRAHRGEE
;
A
#
# COMPACT_ATOMS: atom_id res chain seq x y z
N MET A 1 19.71 7.98 15.42
CA MET A 1 18.26 7.65 15.30
C MET A 1 17.66 7.52 16.70
N SER A 2 16.70 8.38 17.05
CA SER A 2 16.02 8.34 18.36
C SER A 2 15.26 7.02 18.56
N LYS A 3 15.15 6.57 19.82
CA LYS A 3 14.41 5.34 20.20
C LYS A 3 12.94 5.39 19.76
N THR A 4 12.37 6.59 19.66
CA THR A 4 10.99 6.86 19.23
C THR A 4 10.78 6.68 17.73
N ASP A 5 11.83 6.86 16.91
CA ASP A 5 11.75 6.72 15.45
C ASP A 5 11.44 5.28 15.03
N LYS A 6 12.00 4.30 15.78
CA LYS A 6 11.82 2.88 15.50
C LYS A 6 10.41 2.35 15.82
N THR A 7 9.64 3.06 16.64
CA THR A 7 8.28 2.67 17.02
C THR A 7 7.19 3.34 16.18
N ARG A 8 7.55 4.32 15.33
CA ARG A 8 6.56 4.98 14.48
C ARG A 8 5.99 3.99 13.47
N PRO A 9 4.66 4.02 13.23
CA PRO A 9 4.08 3.25 12.14
C PRO A 9 4.80 3.57 10.84
N TRP A 10 5.11 2.55 10.07
CA TRP A 10 5.90 2.70 8.84
C TRP A 10 5.35 3.70 7.83
N TRP A 11 4.03 3.84 7.72
CA TRP A 11 3.41 4.77 6.79
C TRP A 11 3.66 6.22 7.23
N VAL A 12 3.80 6.45 8.54
CA VAL A 12 4.22 7.75 9.10
C VAL A 12 5.65 8.05 8.67
N ARG A 13 6.54 7.07 8.78
CA ARG A 13 7.94 7.23 8.32
C ARG A 13 8.03 7.47 6.81
N MET A 14 7.13 6.89 6.02
CA MET A 14 7.02 7.18 4.59
C MET A 14 6.48 8.59 4.32
N ALA A 15 5.53 9.04 5.13
CA ALA A 15 4.98 10.39 5.03
C ALA A 15 5.96 11.48 5.50
N ASP A 16 6.82 11.19 6.50
CA ASP A 16 7.84 12.13 6.99
C ASP A 16 8.98 12.34 5.99
N GLU A 17 9.35 11.28 5.25
CA GLU A 17 10.48 11.28 4.32
C GLU A 17 10.06 10.79 2.92
N PRO A 18 9.13 11.50 2.25
CA PRO A 18 8.70 11.13 0.91
C PRO A 18 9.90 11.17 -0.05
N MET A 19 9.91 10.28 -1.06
CA MET A 19 11.00 10.09 -2.03
C MET A 19 12.29 9.47 -1.48
N VAL A 20 12.51 9.47 -0.17
CA VAL A 20 13.66 8.81 0.49
C VAL A 20 13.24 7.47 1.08
N ALA A 21 12.20 7.48 1.91
CA ALA A 21 11.63 6.29 2.53
C ALA A 21 10.63 5.56 1.62
N CYS A 22 10.05 6.27 0.64
CA CYS A 22 9.07 5.72 -0.29
C CYS A 22 9.10 6.36 -1.67
N GLY A 23 8.52 5.69 -2.66
CA GLY A 23 8.28 6.25 -3.98
C GLY A 23 6.91 5.84 -4.54
N PRO A 24 6.45 6.51 -5.61
CA PRO A 24 5.22 6.15 -6.27
C PRO A 24 5.40 4.88 -7.10
N ALA A 25 4.50 3.91 -6.92
CA ALA A 25 4.34 2.78 -7.83
C ALA A 25 3.14 3.04 -8.73
N HIS A 26 3.37 3.18 -10.03
CA HIS A 26 2.31 3.43 -11.00
C HIS A 26 1.84 2.13 -11.67
N ASP A 27 0.53 1.98 -11.77
CA ASP A 27 -0.12 0.94 -12.56
C ASP A 27 -1.31 1.56 -13.31
N HIS A 28 -1.06 1.97 -14.55
CA HIS A 28 -2.03 2.65 -15.43
C HIS A 28 -2.79 1.69 -16.36
N ARG A 29 -2.66 0.36 -16.14
CA ARG A 29 -3.27 -0.65 -17.01
C ARG A 29 -4.80 -0.52 -17.12
N PHE A 30 -5.45 0.10 -16.13
CA PHE A 30 -6.90 0.22 -16.04
C PHE A 30 -7.41 1.67 -16.06
N GLY A 31 -6.61 2.63 -16.54
CA GLY A 31 -7.03 4.02 -16.71
C GLY A 31 -6.06 5.05 -16.12
N PRO A 32 -6.54 6.25 -15.79
CA PRO A 32 -5.69 7.36 -15.36
C PRO A 32 -4.97 7.06 -14.04
N CYS A 33 -3.95 7.88 -13.72
CA CYS A 33 -3.20 7.73 -12.50
C CYS A 33 -4.11 7.82 -11.28
N THR A 34 -4.21 6.73 -10.51
CA THR A 34 -5.00 6.69 -9.26
C THR A 34 -4.12 6.92 -8.03
N LEU A 35 -2.95 7.56 -8.20
CA LEU A 35 -2.00 7.73 -7.11
C LEU A 35 -2.58 8.76 -6.14
N PRO A 36 -2.78 8.41 -4.86
CA PRO A 36 -3.27 9.38 -3.88
C PRO A 36 -2.20 10.46 -3.62
N GLU A 37 -2.61 11.72 -3.51
CA GLU A 37 -1.71 12.83 -3.22
C GLU A 37 -1.05 12.69 -1.84
N GLU A 38 -1.82 12.23 -0.85
CA GLU A 38 -1.33 12.02 0.52
C GLU A 38 -0.89 10.58 0.79
N ILE A 39 0.17 10.44 1.61
CA ILE A 39 0.66 9.18 2.14
C ILE A 39 -0.04 8.88 3.47
N THR A 40 -0.99 7.96 3.44
CA THR A 40 -1.76 7.49 4.59
C THR A 40 -1.60 5.99 4.76
N ALA A 41 -2.05 5.42 5.88
CA ALA A 41 -2.12 3.97 6.06
C ALA A 41 -2.99 3.25 4.99
N GLY A 42 -3.85 4.00 4.29
CA GLY A 42 -4.73 3.55 3.21
C GLY A 42 -4.06 3.55 1.84
N SER A 43 -3.33 4.62 1.52
CA SER A 43 -2.69 4.86 0.22
C SER A 43 -1.30 4.25 0.12
N ALA A 44 -0.61 4.12 1.25
CA ALA A 44 0.66 3.43 1.33
C ALA A 44 0.45 1.93 1.35
N SER A 45 1.30 1.20 0.64
CA SER A 45 1.33 -0.25 0.67
C SER A 45 2.70 -0.78 1.00
N LEU A 46 2.68 -1.81 1.85
CA LEU A 46 3.84 -2.64 2.12
C LEU A 46 3.97 -3.89 1.23
N GLY A 47 2.95 -4.14 0.42
CA GLY A 47 2.93 -5.23 -0.53
C GLY A 47 2.85 -4.69 -1.93
N VAL A 48 3.27 -5.50 -2.88
CA VAL A 48 2.93 -5.34 -4.30
C VAL A 48 1.40 -5.33 -4.39
N ARG A 49 0.75 -4.17 -4.25
CA ARG A 49 -0.66 -4.03 -4.62
C ARG A 49 -0.68 -4.43 -6.08
N ARG A 50 -1.46 -5.47 -6.37
CA ARG A 50 -1.48 -6.08 -7.70
C ARG A 50 -2.09 -5.17 -8.77
N THR A 51 -2.74 -4.09 -8.33
CA THR A 51 -3.49 -3.18 -9.18
C THR A 51 -3.53 -1.76 -8.60
N GLY A 52 -3.42 -0.77 -9.47
CA GLY A 52 -3.61 0.66 -9.17
C GLY A 52 -2.36 1.34 -8.58
N CYS A 53 -2.27 2.65 -8.82
CA CYS A 53 -1.15 3.46 -8.35
C CYS A 53 -1.19 3.62 -6.81
N HIS A 54 -0.04 3.51 -6.15
CA HIS A 54 0.07 3.58 -4.70
C HIS A 54 1.48 3.99 -4.24
N TRP A 55 1.60 4.43 -2.99
CA TRP A 55 2.90 4.69 -2.37
C TRP A 55 3.53 3.39 -1.88
N THR A 56 4.77 3.12 -2.25
CA THR A 56 5.51 1.92 -1.82
C THR A 56 6.82 2.31 -1.15
N GLY A 57 7.25 1.56 -0.14
CA GLY A 57 8.55 1.78 0.50
C GLY A 57 9.72 1.59 -0.47
N THR A 58 10.83 2.28 -0.27
CA THR A 58 12.06 2.06 -1.05
C THR A 58 12.72 0.73 -0.68
N ARG A 59 13.46 0.12 -1.62
CA ARG A 59 14.12 -1.19 -1.42
C ARG A 59 15.09 -1.20 -0.22
N SER A 60 15.69 -0.06 0.09
CA SER A 60 16.53 0.16 1.29
C SER A 60 15.70 0.21 2.58
N HIS A 61 14.54 0.88 2.56
CA HIS A 61 13.59 0.88 3.68
C HIS A 61 13.03 -0.54 3.94
N TRP A 62 12.80 -1.29 2.87
CA TRP A 62 12.39 -2.69 2.91
C TRP A 62 13.38 -3.58 3.65
N PHE A 63 14.66 -3.47 3.28
CA PHE A 63 15.72 -4.29 3.82
C PHE A 63 15.92 -4.06 5.33
N ARG A 64 15.99 -2.79 5.75
CA ARG A 64 16.19 -2.41 7.16
C ARG A 64 15.09 -2.90 8.10
N ARG A 65 13.86 -3.10 7.61
CA ARG A 65 12.70 -3.51 8.42
C ARG A 65 12.49 -5.02 8.47
N CYS A 66 12.84 -5.74 7.40
CA CYS A 66 12.78 -7.21 7.39
C CYS A 66 13.83 -7.84 8.33
N GLU A 67 14.97 -7.20 8.51
CA GLU A 67 16.02 -7.67 9.45
C GLU A 67 15.72 -7.35 10.93
N SER A 68 14.90 -6.33 11.21
CA SER A 68 14.68 -5.84 12.58
C SER A 68 13.25 -6.06 13.06
N ARG A 69 12.94 -7.23 13.65
CA ARG A 69 11.69 -7.55 14.38
C ARG A 69 10.35 -7.32 13.62
N GLY A 70 10.38 -6.91 12.35
CA GLY A 70 9.24 -6.39 11.58
C GLY A 70 8.44 -7.43 10.81
N TYR A 71 8.84 -8.71 10.79
CA TYR A 71 8.16 -9.75 10.01
C TYR A 71 6.70 -9.97 10.44
N ARG A 72 6.41 -9.90 11.74
CA ARG A 72 5.04 -10.08 12.25
C ARG A 72 4.12 -8.93 11.84
N GLU A 73 4.63 -7.71 11.89
CA GLU A 73 3.91 -6.51 11.43
C GLU A 73 3.72 -6.56 9.91
N TRP A 74 4.78 -6.89 9.18
CA TRP A 74 4.76 -7.06 7.73
C TRP A 74 3.75 -8.11 7.28
N SER A 75 3.72 -9.28 7.92
CA SER A 75 2.78 -10.35 7.59
C SER A 75 1.33 -9.95 7.88
N SER A 76 1.08 -9.21 8.96
CA SER A 76 -0.24 -8.68 9.30
C SER A 76 -0.73 -7.66 8.28
N LEU A 77 0.17 -6.76 7.85
CA LEU A 77 -0.13 -5.74 6.85
C LEU A 77 -0.33 -6.34 5.46
N ARG A 78 0.49 -7.32 5.05
CA ARG A 78 0.27 -8.12 3.83
C ARG A 78 -1.10 -8.79 3.82
N ARG A 79 -1.58 -9.31 4.95
CA ARG A 79 -2.93 -9.89 5.06
C ARG A 79 -4.00 -8.82 4.89
N GLN A 80 -3.85 -7.66 5.53
CA GLN A 80 -4.82 -6.56 5.41
C GLN A 80 -4.90 -6.00 3.99
N ASP A 81 -3.76 -5.82 3.33
CA ASP A 81 -3.70 -5.31 1.96
C ASP A 81 -4.34 -6.30 0.96
N ARG A 82 -4.06 -7.61 1.11
CA ARG A 82 -4.76 -8.66 0.35
C ARG A 82 -6.28 -8.61 0.56
N ARG A 83 -6.75 -8.39 1.79
CA ARG A 83 -8.18 -8.27 2.11
C ARG A 83 -8.80 -7.03 1.44
N ARG A 84 -8.12 -5.88 1.50
CA ARG A 84 -8.55 -4.64 0.82
C ARG A 84 -8.61 -4.82 -0.69
N SER A 85 -7.57 -5.37 -1.31
CA SER A 85 -7.54 -5.69 -2.74
C SER A 85 -8.63 -6.69 -3.14
N ARG A 86 -8.94 -7.67 -2.29
CA ARG A 86 -10.05 -8.61 -2.54
C ARG A 86 -11.41 -7.90 -2.51
N ARG A 87 -11.66 -7.03 -1.51
CA ARG A 87 -12.90 -6.25 -1.42
C ARG A 87 -13.08 -5.32 -2.62
N SER A 88 -12.04 -4.58 -2.99
CA SER A 88 -12.06 -3.70 -4.16
C SER A 88 -12.37 -4.46 -5.46
N ARG A 89 -11.75 -5.63 -5.69
CA ARG A 89 -12.07 -6.49 -6.85
C ARG A 89 -13.50 -7.00 -6.81
N HIS A 90 -14.00 -7.39 -5.64
CA HIS A 90 -15.37 -7.86 -5.48
C HIS A 90 -16.38 -6.75 -5.76
N GLU A 91 -16.11 -5.54 -5.29
CA GLU A 91 -16.92 -4.36 -5.55
C GLU A 91 -16.93 -4.00 -7.03
N ALA A 92 -15.76 -3.98 -7.69
CA ALA A 92 -15.67 -3.74 -9.13
C ALA A 92 -16.47 -4.77 -9.95
N ARG A 93 -16.43 -6.06 -9.55
CA ARG A 93 -17.25 -7.11 -10.18
C ARG A 93 -18.74 -6.90 -9.95
N ARG A 94 -19.15 -6.48 -8.74
CA ARG A 94 -20.55 -6.17 -8.45
C ARG A 94 -21.05 -5.00 -9.29
N ARG A 95 -20.26 -3.92 -9.38
CA ARG A 95 -20.57 -2.74 -10.22
C ARG A 95 -20.71 -3.13 -11.70
N LEU A 96 -19.84 -4.01 -12.20
CA LEU A 96 -19.90 -4.52 -13.57
C LEU A 96 -21.18 -5.34 -13.83
N ARG A 97 -21.58 -6.21 -12.90
CA ARG A 97 -22.84 -6.99 -13.02
C ARG A 97 -24.07 -6.10 -12.99
N ALA A 98 -24.11 -5.14 -12.06
CA ALA A 98 -25.19 -4.15 -11.99
C ALA A 98 -25.32 -3.35 -13.30
N HIS A 99 -24.20 -2.94 -13.90
CA HIS A 99 -24.20 -2.27 -15.20
C HIS A 99 -24.68 -3.17 -16.35
N ARG A 100 -24.55 -4.50 -16.23
CA ARG A 100 -25.02 -5.45 -17.25
C ARG A 100 -26.49 -5.86 -17.07
N GLY A 101 -27.18 -5.36 -16.03
CA GLY A 101 -28.55 -5.76 -15.72
C GLY A 101 -28.67 -7.22 -15.24
N GLU A 102 -27.56 -7.84 -14.84
CA GLU A 102 -27.53 -9.18 -14.24
C GLU A 102 -27.75 -9.04 -12.73
N GLU A 103 -29.01 -8.90 -12.30
CA GLU A 103 -29.44 -9.17 -10.91
C GLU A 103 -30.03 -10.58 -10.78
#